data_AF-A0A937WBW2-F1
#
_entry.id   AF-A0A937WBW2-F1
#
_cell.length_a   1.000
_cell.length_b   1.000
_cell.length_c   1.000
_cell.angle_alpha   90.00
_cell.angle_beta   90.00
_cell.angle_gamma   90.00
#
_symmetry.space_group_name_H-M   'P 1'
#
loop_
_entity.id
_entity.type
_entity.pdbx_description
1 polymer ?
#
loop_
_entity_poly.entity_id
_entity_poly.type
_entity_poly.pdbx_seq_one_letter_code
_entity_poly.pdbx_strand_id
1 'polypeptide(L)'
;MFQWNFQNNDDNILLDDISDEEQRCILEKVAKGLVRRRLTAPAIFFLEVCKPLNFLGSQFLIAIAPFVQSLLPLHDYRKFALIIERDSNVEELITLIEDFSKKEGKGAKGQEG
;
A
#
# COMPACT_ATOMS: atom_id res chain seq x y z
N MET A 1 5.87 -29.65 4.71
CA MET A 1 4.63 -29.04 5.24
C MET A 1 5.07 -27.95 6.21
N PHE A 2 4.91 -26.68 5.84
CA PHE A 2 5.39 -25.55 6.64
C PHE A 2 4.41 -25.35 7.79
N GLN A 3 4.75 -25.85 8.99
CA GLN A 3 4.02 -25.54 10.20
C GLN A 3 4.36 -24.10 10.61
N TRP A 4 3.45 -23.17 10.35
CA TRP A 4 3.47 -21.85 10.97
C TRP A 4 2.90 -21.97 12.40
N ASN A 5 3.70 -21.60 13.41
CA ASN A 5 3.24 -21.42 14.80
C ASN A 5 2.64 -20.02 14.95
N PHE A 6 1.32 -19.91 14.94
CA PHE A 6 0.57 -18.69 15.28
C PHE A 6 0.20 -18.73 16.76
N GLN A 7 1.07 -18.22 17.61
CA GLN A 7 0.71 -17.88 18.99
C GLN A 7 1.52 -16.67 19.42
N ASN A 8 1.16 -15.47 18.95
CA ASN A 8 1.54 -14.20 19.57
C ASN A 8 0.45 -13.17 19.28
N ASN A 9 0.22 -12.30 20.26
CA ASN A 9 -0.91 -11.39 20.51
C ASN A 9 -1.24 -10.34 19.40
N ASP A 10 -0.74 -10.49 18.17
CA ASP A 10 -0.82 -9.51 17.08
C ASP A 10 -1.98 -9.74 16.09
N ASP A 11 -2.82 -10.76 16.34
CA ASP A 11 -3.87 -11.21 15.41
C ASP A 11 -5.21 -10.43 15.53
N ASN A 12 -5.30 -9.43 16.42
CA ASN A 12 -6.48 -8.58 16.61
C ASN A 12 -6.15 -7.09 16.37
N ILE A 13 -5.64 -6.75 15.20
CA ILE A 13 -5.56 -5.34 14.77
C ILE A 13 -6.82 -5.06 13.96
N LEU A 14 -7.71 -4.22 14.48
CA LEU A 14 -8.84 -3.71 13.72
C LEU A 14 -8.46 -2.40 13.04
N LEU A 15 -9.11 -2.08 11.91
CA LEU A 15 -8.85 -0.83 11.20
C LEU A 15 -9.06 0.41 12.09
N ASP A 16 -10.04 0.35 13.00
CA ASP A 16 -10.36 1.45 13.91
C ASP A 16 -9.30 1.65 15.02
N ASP A 17 -8.38 0.69 15.21
CA ASP A 17 -7.23 0.82 16.12
C ASP A 17 -6.04 1.55 15.47
N ILE A 18 -6.11 1.83 14.16
CA ILE A 18 -5.05 2.50 13.39
C ILE A 18 -5.42 3.98 13.22
N SER A 19 -4.67 4.86 13.88
CA SER A 19 -4.86 6.32 13.74
C SER A 19 -4.74 6.78 12.28
N ASP A 20 -5.49 7.81 11.90
CA ASP A 20 -5.49 8.36 10.54
C ASP A 20 -4.07 8.79 10.11
N GLU A 21 -3.29 9.36 11.01
CA GLU A 21 -1.88 9.71 10.75
C GLU A 21 -1.02 8.48 10.44
N GLU A 22 -1.24 7.37 11.15
CA GLU A 22 -0.55 6.11 10.89
C GLU A 22 -1.00 5.48 9.56
N GLN A 23 -2.31 5.50 9.27
CA GLN A 23 -2.84 5.02 8.00
C GLN A 23 -2.18 5.76 6.83
N ARG A 24 -2.19 7.10 6.90
CA ARG A 24 -1.55 7.96 5.91
C ARG A 24 -0.04 7.70 5.80
N CYS A 25 0.66 7.51 6.92
CA CYS A 25 2.09 7.19 6.92
C CYS A 25 2.38 5.89 6.14
N ILE A 26 1.54 4.87 6.33
CA ILE A 26 1.66 3.59 5.62
C ILE A 26 1.38 3.77 4.12
N LEU A 27 0.32 4.50 3.75
CA LEU A 27 0.00 4.81 2.35
C LEU A 27 1.16 5.56 1.65
N GLU A 28 1.75 6.56 2.32
CA GLU A 28 2.90 7.29 1.79
C GLU A 28 4.12 6.39 1.56
N LYS A 29 4.42 5.46 2.49
CA LYS A 29 5.53 4.51 2.34
C LYS A 29 5.33 3.65 1.08
N VAL A 30 4.12 3.13 0.89
CA VAL A 30 3.77 2.32 -0.29
C VAL A 30 3.89 3.14 -1.57
N ALA A 31 3.30 4.33 -1.61
CA ALA A 31 3.34 5.21 -2.77
C ALA A 31 4.78 5.55 -3.19
N LYS A 32 5.65 5.93 -2.23
CA LYS A 32 7.08 6.17 -2.47
C LYS A 32 7.78 4.93 -2.99
N GLY A 33 7.47 3.75 -2.44
CA GLY A 33 8.02 2.46 -2.87
C GLY A 33 7.69 2.13 -4.34
N LEU A 34 6.45 2.36 -4.75
CA LEU A 34 5.97 2.13 -6.12
C LEU A 34 6.63 3.09 -7.12
N VAL A 35 6.68 4.38 -6.80
CA VAL A 35 7.30 5.40 -7.67
C VAL A 35 8.79 5.13 -7.87
N ARG A 36 9.54 4.84 -6.80
CA ARG A 36 10.98 4.50 -6.88
C ARG A 36 11.28 3.31 -7.78
N ARG A 37 10.35 2.35 -7.85
CA ARG A 37 10.44 1.15 -8.70
C ARG A 37 9.90 1.35 -10.11
N ARG A 38 9.50 2.58 -10.47
CA ARG A 38 8.85 2.93 -11.75
C ARG A 38 7.56 2.14 -12.01
N LEU A 39 6.83 1.81 -10.94
CA LEU A 39 5.56 1.07 -11.00
C LEU A 39 4.33 1.98 -10.96
N THR A 40 4.49 3.30 -11.13
CA THR A 40 3.40 4.29 -11.05
C THR A 40 2.19 3.91 -11.92
N ALA A 41 2.40 3.75 -13.23
CA ALA A 41 1.32 3.46 -14.17
C ALA A 41 0.62 2.11 -13.91
N PRO A 42 1.33 0.97 -13.76
CA PRO A 42 0.66 -0.30 -13.48
C PRO A 42 -0.01 -0.33 -12.09
N ALA A 43 0.51 0.38 -11.09
CA ALA A 43 -0.11 0.46 -9.77
C ALA A 43 -1.43 1.23 -9.80
N ILE A 44 -1.47 2.41 -10.44
CA ILE A 44 -2.70 3.20 -10.58
C ILE A 44 -3.76 2.39 -11.34
N PHE A 45 -3.39 1.78 -12.47
CA PHE A 45 -4.32 0.95 -13.24
C PHE A 45 -4.92 -0.18 -12.41
N PHE A 46 -4.08 -0.91 -11.65
CA PHE A 46 -4.55 -1.99 -10.81
C PHE A 46 -5.48 -1.48 -9.69
N LEU A 47 -5.12 -0.38 -9.03
CA LEU A 47 -5.94 0.23 -7.99
C LEU A 47 -7.29 0.74 -8.51
N GLU A 48 -7.33 1.32 -9.72
CA GLU A 48 -8.57 1.74 -10.37
C GLU A 48 -9.50 0.58 -10.69
N VAL A 49 -8.95 -0.53 -11.19
CA VAL A 49 -9.73 -1.73 -11.53
C VAL A 49 -10.20 -2.46 -10.26
N CYS A 50 -9.45 -2.35 -9.17
CA CYS A 50 -9.81 -2.91 -7.86
C CYS A 50 -10.70 -2.00 -7.00
N LYS A 51 -11.10 -0.81 -7.47
CA LYS A 51 -11.91 0.16 -6.72
C LYS A 51 -13.19 -0.39 -6.08
N PRO A 52 -13.95 -1.37 -6.63
CA PRO A 52 -14.98 -2.04 -5.85
C PRO A 52 -14.33 -3.06 -4.91
N LEU A 53 -13.73 -2.57 -3.81
CA LEU A 53 -12.99 -3.40 -2.85
C LEU A 53 -13.89 -4.31 -2.01
N ASN A 54 -15.22 -4.13 -2.09
CA ASN A 54 -16.21 -5.07 -1.56
C ASN A 54 -15.99 -6.53 -2.01
N PHE A 55 -15.14 -6.76 -3.03
CA PHE A 55 -14.77 -8.08 -3.53
C PHE A 55 -13.47 -8.66 -2.92
N LEU A 56 -12.67 -7.85 -2.21
CA LEU A 56 -11.39 -8.26 -1.64
C LEU A 56 -11.60 -8.84 -0.24
N GLY A 57 -11.98 -10.11 -0.18
CA GLY A 57 -11.95 -10.85 1.09
C GLY A 57 -10.51 -11.13 1.57
N SER A 58 -10.39 -11.80 2.72
CA SER A 58 -9.11 -12.16 3.36
C SER A 58 -8.11 -12.93 2.48
N GLN A 59 -8.55 -13.50 1.36
CA GLN A 59 -7.72 -14.26 0.42
C GLN A 59 -6.91 -13.38 -0.54
N PHE A 60 -7.36 -12.15 -0.83
CA PHE A 60 -6.63 -11.26 -1.73
C PHE A 60 -5.27 -10.85 -1.15
N LEU A 61 -5.24 -10.63 0.15
CA LEU A 61 -4.03 -10.31 0.89
C LEU A 61 -3.00 -11.43 0.71
N ILE A 62 -3.39 -12.68 0.91
CA ILE A 62 -2.51 -13.86 0.71
C ILE A 62 -1.93 -13.88 -0.71
N ALA A 63 -2.70 -13.48 -1.73
CA ALA A 63 -2.24 -13.42 -3.11
C ALA A 63 -1.24 -12.28 -3.40
N ILE A 64 -1.39 -11.12 -2.75
CA ILE A 64 -0.49 -9.95 -2.97
C ILE A 64 0.74 -9.95 -2.05
N ALA A 65 0.74 -10.77 -0.99
CA ALA A 65 1.81 -10.89 -0.01
C ALA A 65 3.24 -10.96 -0.61
N PRO A 66 3.56 -11.79 -1.65
CA PRO A 66 4.93 -11.88 -2.17
C PRO A 66 5.44 -10.57 -2.79
N PHE A 67 4.56 -9.71 -3.28
CA PHE A 67 4.94 -8.43 -3.89
C PHE A 67 5.07 -7.32 -2.84
N VAL A 68 4.16 -7.29 -1.87
CA VAL A 68 4.12 -6.23 -0.85
C VAL A 68 5.14 -6.47 0.27
N GLN A 69 5.48 -7.71 0.62
CA GLN A 69 6.56 -8.00 1.60
C GLN A 69 7.95 -7.52 1.11
N SER A 70 8.15 -7.39 -0.21
CA SER A 70 9.35 -6.76 -0.76
C SER A 70 9.33 -5.23 -0.59
N LEU A 71 8.14 -4.63 -0.47
CA LEU A 71 7.92 -3.17 -0.35
C LEU A 71 7.83 -2.70 1.11
N LEU A 72 7.29 -3.54 2.01
CA LEU A 72 6.98 -3.20 3.40
C LEU A 72 7.48 -4.28 4.38
N PRO A 73 7.89 -3.89 5.60
CA PRO A 73 8.02 -4.83 6.71
C PRO A 73 6.70 -5.58 6.99
N LEU A 74 6.78 -6.82 7.49
CA LEU A 74 5.61 -7.69 7.72
C LEU A 74 4.53 -7.05 8.62
N HIS A 75 4.93 -6.19 9.56
CA HIS A 75 4.02 -5.45 10.45
C HIS A 75 3.21 -4.39 9.69
N ASP A 76 3.86 -3.59 8.83
CA ASP A 76 3.20 -2.55 8.03
C ASP A 76 2.27 -3.17 6.98
N TYR A 77 2.58 -4.39 6.51
CA TYR A 77 1.79 -5.11 5.53
C TYR A 77 0.37 -5.44 6.03
N ARG A 78 0.21 -5.93 7.27
CA ARG A 78 -1.11 -6.26 7.83
C ARG A 78 -1.98 -5.02 8.04
N LYS A 79 -1.36 -3.91 8.46
CA LYS A 79 -2.05 -2.64 8.59
C LYS A 79 -2.45 -2.10 7.22
N PHE A 80 -1.55 -2.13 6.25
CA PHE A 80 -1.84 -1.74 4.86
C PHE A 80 -3.02 -2.51 4.26
N ALA A 81 -3.06 -3.82 4.51
CA ALA A 81 -4.15 -4.68 4.10
C ALA A 81 -5.52 -4.22 4.59
N LEU A 82 -5.62 -3.85 5.87
CA LEU A 82 -6.87 -3.33 6.46
C LEU A 82 -7.19 -1.93 5.93
N ILE A 83 -6.17 -1.08 5.79
CA ILE A 83 -6.32 0.30 5.30
C ILE A 83 -6.89 0.31 3.88
N ILE A 84 -6.40 -0.57 3.00
CA ILE A 84 -6.76 -0.58 1.59
C ILE A 84 -8.14 -1.18 1.31
N GLU A 85 -8.86 -1.69 2.32
CA GLU A 85 -10.24 -2.17 2.18
C GLU A 85 -11.27 -1.03 2.08
N ARG A 86 -10.90 0.20 2.47
CA ARG A 86 -11.75 1.39 2.29
C ARG A 86 -11.48 2.04 0.94
N ASP A 87 -12.52 2.25 0.13
CA ASP A 87 -12.43 2.93 -1.17
C ASP A 87 -11.72 4.30 -1.06
N SER A 88 -12.02 5.08 -0.01
CA SER A 88 -11.39 6.37 0.27
C SER A 88 -9.87 6.28 0.39
N ASN A 89 -9.36 5.21 1.00
CA ASN A 89 -7.94 5.00 1.22
C ASN A 89 -7.24 4.54 -0.07
N VAL A 90 -7.93 3.82 -0.96
CA VAL A 90 -7.45 3.56 -2.32
C VAL A 90 -7.33 4.86 -3.12
N GLU A 91 -8.32 5.74 -3.04
CA GLU A 91 -8.26 7.04 -3.73
C GLU A 91 -7.13 7.93 -3.19
N GLU A 92 -6.92 7.93 -1.87
CA GLU A 92 -5.77 8.60 -1.26
C GLU A 92 -4.45 7.99 -1.75
N LEU A 93 -4.33 6.67 -1.81
CA LEU A 93 -3.12 6.00 -2.32
C LEU A 93 -2.82 6.36 -3.78
N ILE A 94 -3.83 6.35 -4.65
CA ILE A 94 -3.69 6.76 -6.06
C ILE A 94 -3.17 8.20 -6.13
N THR A 95 -3.78 9.11 -5.37
CA THR A 95 -3.39 10.53 -5.32
C THR A 95 -1.94 10.69 -4.86
N LEU A 96 -1.53 9.98 -3.81
CA LEU A 96 -0.15 10.00 -3.31
C LEU A 96 0.84 9.47 -4.35
N ILE A 97 0.51 8.39 -5.07
CA ILE A 97 1.36 7.84 -6.15
C ILE A 97 1.57 8.88 -7.25
N GLU A 98 0.52 9.56 -7.69
CA GLU A 98 0.63 10.62 -8.69
C GLU A 98 1.49 11.79 -8.23
N ASP A 99 1.26 12.25 -6.99
CA ASP A 99 1.98 13.40 -6.43
C ASP A 99 3.47 13.12 -6.27
N PHE A 100 3.84 11.94 -5.78
CA PHE A 100 5.25 11.56 -5.69
C PHE A 100 5.89 11.35 -7.07
N SER A 101 5.15 10.77 -8.03
CA SER A 101 5.63 10.63 -9.42
C SER A 101 5.91 11.99 -10.07
N LYS A 102 5.01 12.97 -9.90
CA LYS A 102 5.21 14.35 -10.37
C LYS A 102 6.44 15.01 -9.72
N LYS A 103 6.67 14.77 -8.43
CA LYS A 103 7.84 15.30 -7.70
C LYS A 103 9.16 14.70 -8.21
N GLU A 104 9.24 13.39 -8.44
CA GLU A 104 10.46 12.76 -8.99
C GLU A 104 10.75 13.21 -10.43
N GLY A 105 9.72 13.35 -11.27
CA GLY A 105 9.87 13.85 -12.65
C GLY A 105 10.33 15.30 -12.75
N LYS A 106 10.03 16.14 -11.75
CA LYS A 106 10.49 17.54 -11.67
C LYS A 106 11.92 17.67 -11.11
N GLY A 107 12.32 16.81 -10.18
CA GLY A 107 13.69 16.78 -9.65
C GLY A 107 14.76 16.47 -10.71
N ALA A 108 14.41 15.69 -11.73
CA ALA A 108 15.31 15.33 -12.83
C ALA A 108 15.52 16.45 -13.88
N LYS A 109 14.70 17.52 -13.88
CA LYS A 109 14.77 18.62 -14.88
C LYS A 109 15.33 19.93 -14.31
N GLY A 110 15.84 19.94 -13.09
CA GLY A 110 16.33 21.14 -12.39
C GLY A 110 17.86 21.30 -12.32
N GLN A 111 18.63 20.48 -13.04
CA GLN A 111 20.10 20.54 -13.10
C GLN A 111 20.61 20.69 -14.54
N GLU A 112 20.02 21.61 -15.31
CA GLU A 112 20.63 22.14 -16.53
C GLU A 112 20.35 23.65 -16.54
N GLY A 113 21.28 24.42 -15.98
CA GLY A 113 21.23 25.88 -15.87
C GLY A 113 22.56 26.41 -15.42
#